data_AF-A0A1C5RXV8-F1
#
_entry.id   AF-A0A1C5RXV8-F1
#
_cell.length_a   1.000
_cell.length_b   1.000
_cell.length_c   1.000
_cell.angle_alpha   90.00
_cell.angle_beta   90.00
_cell.angle_gamma   90.00
#
_symmetry.space_group_name_H-M   'P 1'
#
loop_
_entity.id
_entity.type
_entity.pdbx_description
1 polymer ?
#
loop_
_entity_poly.entity_id
_entity_poly.type
_entity_poly.pdbx_seq_one_letter_code
_entity_poly.pdbx_strand_id
1 'polypeptide(L)' 'MRFLTVGDCAISVEFGNEINAEINNKIIVFNNIIKDSNINGIIETVPSFRSLLVYYDPLKLYFYEIKDILSNLYKN' A
#
# COMPACT_ATOMS: atom_id res chain seq x y z
N MET A 1 1.13 -7.56 7.41
CA MET A 1 0.51 -7.09 6.15
C MET A 1 0.43 -8.25 5.18
N ARG A 2 -0.68 -8.38 4.46
CA ARG A 2 -0.82 -9.31 3.33
C ARG A 2 -0.87 -8.50 2.04
N PHE A 3 -0.16 -8.94 1.00
CA PHE A 3 -0.12 -8.29 -0.30
C PHE A 3 -0.83 -9.15 -1.33
N LEU A 4 -1.76 -8.56 -2.07
CA LEU A 4 -2.55 -9.23 -3.10
C LEU A 4 -2.47 -8.42 -4.40
N THR A 5 -2.28 -9.08 -5.52
CA THR A 5 -2.38 -8.44 -6.83
C THR A 5 -3.83 -8.07 -7.12
N VAL A 6 -4.04 -6.90 -7.72
CA VAL A 6 -5.34 -6.42 -8.17
C VAL A 6 -5.18 -5.96 -9.61
N GLY A 7 -5.48 -6.87 -10.55
CA GLY A 7 -5.16 -6.67 -11.97
C GLY A 7 -3.64 -6.54 -12.19
N ASP A 8 -3.26 -5.81 -13.23
CA ASP A 8 -1.86 -5.71 -13.67
C ASP A 8 -1.12 -4.49 -13.09
N CYS A 9 -1.87 -3.47 -12.63
CA CYS A 9 -1.33 -2.17 -12.24
C CYS A 9 -1.66 -1.77 -10.79
N ALA A 10 -2.14 -2.71 -9.96
CA ALA A 10 -2.44 -2.40 -8.56
C ALA A 10 -2.16 -3.55 -7.59
N ILE A 11 -1.91 -3.18 -6.33
CA ILE A 11 -1.71 -4.11 -5.21
C ILE A 11 -2.60 -3.67 -4.05
N SER A 12 -3.31 -4.62 -3.45
CA SER A 12 -3.99 -4.43 -2.18
C SER A 12 -3.07 -4.84 -1.03
N VAL A 13 -2.86 -3.92 -0.09
CA VAL A 13 -2.13 -4.15 1.16
C VAL A 13 -3.13 -4.27 2.29
N GLU A 14 -3.33 -5.47 2.83
CA GLU A 14 -4.28 -5.74 3.91
C GLU A 14 -3.59 -5.71 5.28
N PHE A 15 -4.19 -4.96 6.22
CA PHE A 15 -3.67 -4.74 7.57
C PHE A 15 -4.35 -5.62 8.63
N GLY A 16 -5.48 -6.25 8.28
CA GLY A 16 -6.17 -7.24 9.10
C GLY A 16 -7.43 -7.79 8.43
N ASN A 17 -8.14 -8.64 9.16
CA ASN A 17 -9.32 -9.38 8.66
C ASN A 17 -10.64 -8.92 9.29
N GLU A 18 -10.64 -7.83 10.06
CA GLU A 18 -11.81 -7.29 10.75
C GLU A 18 -11.95 -5.78 10.54
N ILE A 19 -13.16 -5.27 10.72
CA ILE A 19 -13.45 -3.84 10.76
C ILE A 19 -13.03 -3.34 12.15
N ASN A 20 -11.89 -2.65 12.20
CA ASN A 20 -11.30 -2.14 13.44
C ASN A 20 -10.77 -0.71 13.24
N ALA A 21 -11.17 0.23 14.10
CA ALA A 21 -10.81 1.65 13.99
C ALA A 21 -9.29 1.88 14.12
N GLU A 22 -8.59 1.06 14.91
CA GLU A 22 -7.14 1.13 15.04
C GLU A 22 -6.45 0.74 13.73
N ILE A 23 -6.99 -0.28 13.03
CA ILE A 23 -6.50 -0.69 11.70
C ILE A 23 -6.71 0.44 10.69
N ASN A 24 -7.89 1.04 10.66
CA ASN A 24 -8.20 2.16 9.78
C ASN A 24 -7.25 3.36 10.02
N ASN A 25 -6.96 3.68 11.28
CA ASN A 25 -6.00 4.73 11.62
C ASN A 25 -4.58 4.41 11.12
N LYS A 26 -4.11 3.16 11.28
CA LYS A 26 -2.81 2.73 10.72
C LYS A 26 -2.77 2.89 9.20
N ILE A 27 -3.87 2.57 8.51
CA ILE A 27 -3.97 2.74 7.05
C ILE A 27 -3.88 4.21 6.66
N ILE A 28 -4.60 5.10 7.34
CA ILE A 28 -4.57 6.55 7.06
C ILE A 28 -3.15 7.11 7.25
N VAL A 29 -2.50 6.77 8.36
CA VAL A 29 -1.12 7.21 8.64
C VAL A 29 -0.17 6.68 7.57
N PHE A 30 -0.23 5.38 7.26
CA PHE A 30 0.66 4.77 6.27
C PHE A 30 0.43 5.30 4.85
N ASN A 31 -0.81 5.59 4.48
CA ASN A 31 -1.16 6.23 3.22
C ASN A 31 -0.49 7.61 3.09
N ASN A 32 -0.44 8.40 4.16
CA ASN A 32 0.24 9.70 4.14
C ASN A 32 1.75 9.52 4.01
N ILE A 33 2.35 8.57 4.74
CA ILE A 33 3.79 8.26 4.64
C ILE A 33 4.17 7.88 3.20
N ILE A 34 3.37 7.06 2.52
CA ILE A 34 3.63 6.71 1.11
C ILE A 34 3.59 7.94 0.20
N LYS A 35 2.58 8.81 0.38
CA LYS A 35 2.45 10.05 -0.40
C LYS A 35 3.65 10.98 -0.19
N ASP A 36 4.09 11.14 1.06
CA ASP A 36 5.22 11.99 1.42
C ASP A 36 6.56 11.43 0.90
N SER A 37 6.66 10.10 0.78
CA SER A 37 7.85 9.41 0.29
C SER A 37 8.12 9.58 -1.21
N ASN A 38 7.14 10.07 -1.99
CA ASN A 38 7.27 10.33 -3.44
C ASN A 38 7.95 9.19 -4.23
N ILE A 39 7.54 7.95 -3.95
CA ILE A 39 8.15 6.75 -4.56
C ILE A 39 7.88 6.76 -6.06
N ASN A 40 8.94 6.89 -6.86
CA ASN A 40 8.83 6.86 -8.32
C ASN A 40 8.26 5.52 -8.78
N GLY A 41 7.11 5.57 -9.47
CA GLY A 41 6.39 4.40 -9.95
C GLY A 41 5.10 4.11 -9.19
N ILE A 42 4.90 4.63 -7.97
CA ILE A 42 3.58 4.66 -7.33
C ILE A 42 2.80 5.84 -7.93
N ILE A 43 1.60 5.56 -8.47
CA ILE A 43 0.75 6.56 -9.13
C ILE A 43 -0.23 7.16 -8.13
N GLU A 44 -0.94 6.31 -7.39
CA GLU A 44 -1.93 6.74 -6.41
C GLU A 44 -2.15 5.67 -5.33
N THR A 45 -2.68 6.11 -4.20
CA THR A 45 -3.07 5.25 -3.10
C THR A 45 -4.49 5.56 -2.65
N VAL A 46 -5.30 4.51 -2.52
CA VAL A 46 -6.72 4.60 -2.15
C VAL A 46 -6.95 3.80 -0.86
N PRO A 47 -7.08 4.48 0.29
CA PRO A 47 -7.34 3.79 1.55
C PRO A 47 -8.77 3.25 1.60
N SER A 48 -8.93 2.09 2.22
CA SER A 48 -10.21 1.53 2.64
C SER A 48 -10.16 1.19 4.14
N PHE A 49 -11.22 0.59 4.68
CA PHE A 49 -11.32 0.35 6.12
C PHE A 49 -10.25 -0.61 6.66
N ARG A 50 -9.85 -1.63 5.88
CA ARG A 50 -8.90 -2.68 6.31
C ARG A 50 -7.73 -2.92 5.34
N SER A 51 -7.72 -2.23 4.21
CA SER A 51 -6.66 -2.33 3.21
C SER A 51 -6.35 -1.00 2.57
N LEU A 52 -5.17 -0.90 1.98
CA LEU A 52 -4.74 0.20 1.13
C LEU A 52 -4.53 -0.34 -0.28
N LEU A 53 -5.24 0.22 -1.26
CA LEU A 53 -4.98 -0.08 -2.66
C LEU A 53 -3.88 0.86 -3.16
N VAL A 54 -2.89 0.31 -3.84
CA VAL A 54 -1.74 1.05 -4.38
C VAL A 54 -1.70 0.79 -5.88
N TYR A 55 -1.92 1.84 -6.68
CA TYR A 55 -1.73 1.79 -8.12
C TYR A 55 -0.30 2.18 -8.47
N TYR A 56 0.27 1.49 -9.45
CA TYR A 56 1.64 1.69 -9.86
C TYR A 56 1.80 1.59 -11.38
N ASP A 57 2.89 2.15 -11.89
CA ASP A 57 3.34 2.01 -13.26
C ASP A 57 4.15 0.70 -13.41
N PRO A 58 3.64 -0.33 -14.09
CA PRO A 58 4.32 -1.61 -14.23
C PRO A 58 5.59 -1.53 -15.09
N LEU A 59 5.82 -0.42 -15.80
CA LEU A 59 7.08 -0.18 -16.52
C LEU A 59 8.18 0.36 -15.60
N LYS A 60 7.85 0.76 -14.38
CA LYS A 60 8.78 1.31 -13.39
C LYS A 60 8.98 0.42 -12.18
N LEU A 61 7.93 -0.28 -11.74
CA LEU A 61 7.95 -1.11 -10.54
C LEU A 61 7.23 -2.43 -10.77
N TYR A 62 7.81 -3.51 -10.27
CA TYR A 62 7.19 -4.83 -10.20
C TYR A 62 6.59 -5.10 -8.81
N PHE A 63 5.72 -6.11 -8.75
CA PHE A 63 5.04 -6.51 -7.51
C PHE A 63 5.98 -6.73 -6.32
N TYR A 64 7.11 -7.42 -6.53
CA TYR A 64 8.04 -7.74 -5.45
C TYR A 64 8.75 -6.49 -4.92
N GLU A 65 9.07 -5.53 -5.80
CA GLU A 65 9.71 -4.27 -5.43
C GLU A 65 8.78 -3.42 -4.57
N ILE A 66 7.51 -3.30 -4.97
CA ILE A 66 6.50 -2.57 -4.20
C ILE A 66 6.30 -3.22 -2.84
N LYS A 67 6.19 -4.55 -2.80
CA LYS A 67 6.06 -5.30 -1.54
C LYS A 67 7.24 -5.00 -0.59
N ASP A 68 8.46 -5.00 -1.10
CA ASP A 68 9.66 -4.77 -0.29
C ASP A 68 9.74 -3.30 0.17
N ILE A 69 9.49 -2.34 -0.73
CA ILE A 69 9.45 -0.90 -0.41
C ILE A 69 8.42 -0.64 0.69
N LEU A 70 7.19 -1.10 0.53
CA LEU A 70 6.11 -0.86 1.48
C LEU A 70 6.35 -1.60 2.81
N SER A 71 6.93 -2.79 2.78
CA SER A 71 7.28 -3.53 3.99
C SER A 71 8.38 -2.85 4.81
N ASN A 72 9.36 -2.23 4.13
CA ASN A 72 10.42 -1.48 4.80
C ASN A 72 9.91 -0.14 5.32
N LEU A 73 9.09 0.56 4.52
CA LEU A 73 8.51 1.84 4.89
C LEU A 73 7.60 1.73 6.13
N TYR A 74 6.85 0.63 6.28
CA TYR A 74 5.98 0.40 7.43
C TYR A 74 6.73 0.08 8.73
N LYS A 75 7.99 -0.37 8.65
CA LYS A 75 8.79 -0.72 9.84
C LYS A 75 9.52 0.49 10.45
N ASN A 76 9.69 1.55 9.67
CA ASN A 76 10.28 2.82 10.11
C ASN A 76 9.22 3.71 10.76
#